data_AF-A0A8T3MAD6-F1
#
_entry.id   AF-A0A8T3MAD6-F1
#
_cell.length_a   1.000
_cell.length_b   1.000
_cell.length_c   1.000
_cell.angle_alpha   90.00
_cell.angle_beta   90.00
_cell.angle_gamma   90.00
#
_symmetry.space_group_name_H-M   'P 1'
#
loop_
_entity.id
_entity.type
_entity.pdbx_description
1 polymer ?
#
loop_
_entity_poly.entity_id
_entity_poly.type
_entity_poly.pdbx_seq_one_letter_code
_entity_poly.pdbx_strand_id
1 'polypeptide(L)'
;MEAGDHAEAWVSGRLQALSARDRVDVPPPGASLRREAASLRCARVVEGAATGDEPWIGPTTTIEAAIRAGFAIRRVGDPVFTLQHAIAADRHGPDPTALLERLDALVSEVESDP
;
A
#
# COMPACT_ATOMS: atom_id res chain seq x y z
N MET A 1 8.19 0.04 -6.93
CA MET A 1 7.65 0.37 -5.59
C MET A 1 7.23 -0.94 -4.97
N GLU A 2 7.99 -1.45 -4.01
CA GLU A 2 7.71 -2.74 -3.38
C GLU A 2 7.03 -2.54 -2.02
N ALA A 3 6.21 -3.51 -1.61
CA ALA A 3 5.61 -3.55 -0.29
C ALA A 3 6.73 -3.52 0.77
N GLY A 4 6.87 -2.40 1.48
CA GLY A 4 7.92 -2.19 2.47
C GLY A 4 8.46 -0.76 2.48
N ASP A 5 8.59 -0.12 1.31
CA ASP A 5 9.10 1.26 1.24
C ASP A 5 8.16 2.26 1.92
N HIS A 6 6.85 2.09 1.74
CA HIS A 6 5.84 2.94 2.36
C HIS A 6 5.64 2.64 3.85
N ALA A 7 5.67 1.37 4.25
CA ALA A 7 5.57 0.99 5.66
C ALA A 7 6.77 1.53 6.43
N GLU A 8 7.99 1.43 5.86
CA GLU A 8 9.18 2.03 6.44
C GLU A 8 9.11 3.55 6.49
N ALA A 9 8.65 4.20 5.42
CA ALA A 9 8.43 5.64 5.44
C ALA A 9 7.43 6.05 6.54
N TRP A 10 6.37 5.27 6.75
CA TRP A 10 5.41 5.49 7.83
C TRP A 10 6.04 5.33 9.22
N VAL A 11 6.69 4.19 9.49
CA VAL A 11 7.32 3.92 10.80
C VAL A 11 8.44 4.91 11.12
N SER A 12 9.18 5.38 10.11
CA SER A 12 10.24 6.40 10.29
C SER A 12 9.73 7.84 10.30
N GLY A 13 8.41 8.07 10.19
CA GLY A 13 7.82 9.41 10.19
C GLY A 13 8.11 10.24 8.94
N ARG A 14 8.57 9.61 7.85
CA ARG A 14 8.85 10.26 6.56
C ARG A 14 7.62 10.37 5.66
N LEU A 15 6.56 9.61 5.93
CA LEU A 15 5.33 9.67 5.16
C LEU A 15 4.54 10.93 5.52
N GLN A 16 4.08 11.69 4.53
CA GLN A 16 3.34 12.93 4.70
C GLN A 16 2.02 12.87 3.93
N ALA A 17 0.96 13.41 4.52
CA ALA A 17 -0.30 13.65 3.82
C ALA A 17 -0.10 14.77 2.79
N LEU A 18 -0.53 14.54 1.54
CA LEU A 18 -0.42 15.53 0.46
C LEU A 18 -1.64 16.47 0.42
N SER A 19 -2.77 16.03 0.98
CA SER A 19 -4.00 16.79 1.08
C SER A 19 -4.71 16.52 2.42
N ALA A 20 -5.69 17.37 2.76
CA ALA A 20 -6.53 17.17 3.94
C ALA A 20 -7.43 15.93 3.86
N ARG A 21 -7.55 15.30 2.69
CA ARG A 21 -8.27 14.04 2.49
C ARG A 21 -7.38 12.82 2.70
N ASP A 22 -6.06 12.99 2.66
CA ASP A 22 -5.12 11.91 2.89
C ASP A 22 -4.98 11.67 4.39
N ARG A 23 -5.06 10.40 4.78
CA ARG A 23 -4.80 9.96 6.14
C ARG A 23 -3.35 9.47 6.22
N VAL A 24 -2.64 9.90 7.26
CA VAL A 24 -1.38 9.31 7.71
C VAL A 24 -1.40 9.30 9.24
N ASP A 25 -1.62 8.14 9.83
CA ASP A 25 -1.66 7.95 11.27
C ASP A 25 -0.25 7.99 11.87
N VAL A 26 -0.17 8.18 13.19
CA VAL A 26 1.11 8.14 13.90
C VAL A 26 1.52 6.67 14.14
N PRO A 27 2.75 6.25 13.78
CA PRO A 27 3.20 4.90 14.07
C PRO A 27 3.36 4.67 15.58
N PRO A 28 3.17 3.43 16.08
CA PRO A 28 3.40 3.12 17.49
C PRO A 28 4.84 3.44 17.91
N PRO A 29 5.05 3.94 19.14
CA PRO A 29 6.40 4.24 19.63
C PRO A 29 7.25 2.98 19.69
N GLY A 30 8.49 3.05 19.18
CA GLY A 30 9.42 1.93 19.17
C GLY A 30 9.11 0.84 18.14
N ALA A 31 8.17 1.06 17.21
CA ALA A 31 7.91 0.12 16.13
C ALA A 31 9.16 -0.13 15.27
N SER A 32 9.43 -1.40 14.98
CA SER A 32 10.48 -1.84 14.05
C SER A 32 9.86 -2.65 12.92
N LEU A 33 10.45 -2.59 11.73
CA LEU A 33 9.96 -3.36 10.58
C LEU A 33 10.98 -4.40 10.14
N ARG A 34 10.44 -5.55 9.72
CA ARG A 34 11.14 -6.53 8.90
C ARG A 34 10.52 -6.52 7.51
N ARG A 35 11.35 -6.43 6.48
CA ARG A 35 10.88 -6.59 5.10
C ARG A 35 10.92 -8.05 4.70
N GLU A 36 9.93 -8.45 3.92
CA GLU A 36 9.93 -9.74 3.23
C GLU A 36 9.98 -9.49 1.72
N ALA A 37 10.61 -10.40 0.99
CA ALA A 37 10.78 -10.27 -0.47
C ALA A 37 9.48 -10.39 -1.27
N ALA A 38 8.39 -10.87 -0.66
CA ALA A 38 7.11 -11.03 -1.33
C ALA A 38 5.95 -10.93 -0.34
N SER A 39 4.82 -10.36 -0.75
CA SER A 39 3.64 -10.20 0.10
C SER A 39 3.09 -11.53 0.64
N LEU A 40 3.13 -12.61 -0.15
CA LEU A 40 2.72 -13.95 0.31
C LEU A 40 3.63 -14.50 1.42
N ARG A 41 4.87 -14.01 1.51
CA ARG A 41 5.78 -14.40 2.59
C ARG A 41 5.41 -13.72 3.89
N CYS A 42 4.94 -12.46 3.85
CA CYS A 42 4.35 -11.81 5.02
C CYS A 42 3.15 -12.59 5.56
N ALA A 43 2.25 -13.07 4.70
CA ALA A 43 1.10 -13.86 5.13
C ALA A 43 1.52 -15.16 5.85
N ARG A 44 2.52 -15.88 5.31
CA ARG A 44 3.08 -17.10 5.95
C ARG A 44 3.73 -16.82 7.29
N VAL A 45 4.45 -15.71 7.41
CA VAL A 45 5.09 -15.29 8.66
C VAL A 45 4.03 -15.07 9.75
N VAL A 46 2.98 -14.30 9.43
CA VAL A 46 1.92 -13.98 10.39
C VAL A 46 1.20 -15.26 10.83
N GLU A 47 0.89 -16.15 9.88
CA GLU A 47 0.23 -17.44 10.17
C GLU A 47 1.11 -18.38 11.00
N GLY A 48 2.42 -18.37 10.77
CA GLY A 48 3.38 -19.19 11.54
C GLY A 48 3.74 -18.63 12.92
N ALA A 49 3.36 -17.38 13.23
CA ALA A 49 3.67 -16.74 14.50
C ALA A 49 2.78 -17.32 15.62
N ALA A 50 3.39 -18.00 16.59
CA ALA A 50 2.69 -18.70 17.67
C ALA A 50 1.78 -17.81 18.55
N THR A 51 2.03 -16.49 18.55
CA THR A 51 1.38 -15.52 19.45
C THR A 51 0.70 -14.35 18.71
N GLY A 52 0.79 -14.29 17.38
CA GLY A 52 0.28 -13.13 16.62
C GLY A 52 1.09 -11.83 16.81
N ASP A 53 2.29 -11.92 17.40
CA ASP A 53 3.18 -10.78 17.67
C ASP A 53 3.92 -10.27 16.42
N GLU A 54 3.72 -10.91 15.27
CA GLU A 54 4.30 -10.49 13.99
C GLU A 54 3.20 -9.95 13.05
N PRO A 55 2.69 -8.72 13.27
CA PRO A 55 1.70 -8.13 12.39
C PRO A 55 2.31 -7.78 11.04
N TRP A 56 1.47 -7.84 10.00
CA TRP A 56 1.84 -7.43 8.65
C TRP A 56 1.16 -6.11 8.28
N ILE A 57 1.96 -5.16 7.79
CA ILE A 57 1.49 -3.93 7.14
C ILE A 57 1.69 -4.06 5.64
N GLY A 58 0.62 -3.90 4.87
CA GLY A 58 0.64 -3.96 3.41
C GLY A 58 -0.61 -3.35 2.79
N PRO A 59 -0.67 -3.25 1.45
CA PRO A 59 -1.85 -2.74 0.77
C PRO A 59 -3.09 -3.58 1.09
N THR A 60 -4.23 -2.93 1.34
CA THR A 60 -5.49 -3.58 1.67
C THR A 60 -5.85 -4.68 0.67
N THR A 61 -5.71 -4.40 -0.62
CA THR A 61 -5.97 -5.36 -1.71
C THR A 61 -5.12 -6.63 -1.61
N THR A 62 -3.87 -6.49 -1.15
CA THR A 62 -2.94 -7.62 -1.00
C THR A 62 -3.28 -8.45 0.23
N ILE A 63 -3.65 -7.82 1.33
CA ILE A 63 -4.13 -8.49 2.55
C ILE A 63 -5.42 -9.26 2.26
N GLU A 64 -6.38 -8.62 1.57
CA GLU A 64 -7.64 -9.26 1.17
C GLU A 64 -7.43 -10.44 0.23
N ALA A 65 -6.50 -10.32 -0.73
CA ALA A 65 -6.14 -11.43 -1.61
C ALA A 65 -5.58 -12.63 -0.82
N ALA A 66 -4.76 -12.38 0.20
CA ALA A 66 -4.24 -13.44 1.07
C ALA A 66 -5.35 -14.09 1.92
N ILE A 67 -6.25 -13.30 2.51
CA ILE A 67 -7.43 -13.83 3.23
C ILE A 67 -8.27 -14.70 2.29
N ARG A 68 -8.55 -14.23 1.07
CA ARG A 68 -9.32 -14.99 0.05
C ARG A 68 -8.60 -16.26 -0.39
N ALA A 69 -7.27 -16.26 -0.38
CA ALA A 69 -6.45 -17.44 -0.67
C ALA A 69 -6.40 -18.46 0.49
N GLY A 70 -7.04 -18.18 1.63
CA GLY A 70 -7.20 -19.13 2.73
C GLY A 70 -6.15 -19.04 3.84
N PHE A 71 -5.28 -18.02 3.83
CA PHE A 71 -4.37 -17.78 4.95
C PHE A 71 -5.15 -17.43 6.21
N ALA A 72 -4.75 -18.01 7.35
CA ALA A 72 -5.38 -17.80 8.66
C ALA A 72 -5.00 -16.44 9.28
N ILE A 73 -5.19 -15.36 8.53
CA ILE A 73 -4.93 -13.98 8.95
C ILE A 73 -6.22 -13.17 8.94
N ARG A 74 -6.27 -12.09 9.71
CA ARG A 74 -7.40 -11.14 9.72
C ARG A 74 -6.91 -9.71 9.64
N ARG A 75 -7.72 -8.84 9.03
CA ARG A 75 -7.50 -7.39 9.08
C ARG A 75 -7.75 -6.87 10.49
N VAL A 76 -6.93 -5.92 10.93
CA VAL A 76 -7.07 -5.23 12.21
C VAL A 76 -7.17 -3.74 11.95
N GLY A 77 -8.28 -3.12 12.41
CA GLY A 77 -8.49 -1.68 12.28
C GLY A 77 -8.67 -1.20 10.83
N ASP A 78 -8.52 0.11 10.68
CA ASP A 78 -8.57 0.82 9.40
C ASP A 78 -7.16 0.99 8.81
N PRO A 79 -7.03 1.32 7.52
CA PRO A 79 -5.75 1.69 6.92
C PRO A 79 -5.09 2.85 7.69
N VAL A 80 -3.81 2.67 8.03
CA VAL A 80 -3.01 3.67 8.74
C VAL A 80 -2.50 4.80 7.82
N PHE A 81 -2.53 4.60 6.50
CA PHE A 81 -2.34 5.65 5.53
C PHE A 81 -3.00 5.34 4.19
N THR A 82 -3.26 6.37 3.40
CA THR A 82 -3.70 6.26 1.99
C THR A 82 -2.52 6.50 1.06
N LEU A 83 -2.34 5.63 0.07
CA LEU A 83 -1.37 5.85 -1.01
C LEU A 83 -2.09 6.37 -2.25
N GLN A 84 -1.63 7.49 -2.76
CA GLN A 84 -2.01 8.00 -4.07
C GLN A 84 -1.15 7.28 -5.13
N HIS A 85 -1.81 6.65 -6.11
CA HIS A 85 -1.12 6.05 -7.25
C HIS A 85 -1.24 6.98 -8.45
N ALA A 86 -0.12 7.23 -9.13
CA ALA A 86 -0.07 8.01 -10.35
C ALA A 86 0.42 7.15 -11.50
N ILE A 87 -0.03 7.47 -12.71
CA ILE A 87 0.51 6.92 -13.94
C ILE A 87 1.77 7.72 -14.29
N ALA A 88 2.87 7.02 -14.60
CA ALA A 88 4.11 7.63 -15.03
C ALA A 88 4.51 7.08 -16.41
N ALA A 89 5.09 7.96 -17.23
CA ALA A 89 5.67 7.60 -18.53
C ALA A 89 7.18 7.79 -18.51
N ASP A 90 7.89 7.01 -19.34
CA ASP A 90 9.35 7.15 -19.48
C ASP A 90 9.69 8.50 -20.10
N ARG A 91 10.53 9.28 -19.41
CA ARG A 91 11.01 10.58 -19.87
C ARG A 91 11.89 10.51 -21.12
N HIS A 92 12.43 9.33 -21.44
CA HIS A 92 13.29 9.10 -22.60
C HIS A 92 12.54 8.55 -23.81
N GLY A 93 11.25 8.25 -23.67
CA GLY A 93 10.40 7.77 -24.75
C GLY A 93 9.85 8.90 -25.65
N PRO A 94 8.97 8.54 -26.60
CA PRO A 94 8.15 9.53 -27.33
C PRO A 94 7.36 10.40 -26.35
N ASP A 95 7.03 11.63 -26.76
CA ASP A 95 6.21 12.56 -25.96
C ASP A 95 4.91 11.87 -25.51
N PRO A 96 4.75 11.60 -24.19
CA PRO A 96 3.63 10.86 -23.68
C PRO A 96 2.41 11.76 -23.39
N THR A 97 2.48 13.07 -23.66
CA THR A 97 1.47 14.05 -23.24
C THR A 97 0.06 13.62 -23.64
N ALA A 98 -0.17 13.34 -24.93
CA ALA A 98 -1.50 12.95 -25.42
C ALA A 98 -2.00 11.61 -24.81
N LEU A 99 -1.09 10.67 -24.54
CA LEU A 99 -1.44 9.41 -23.88
C LEU A 99 -1.84 9.65 -22.42
N LEU A 100 -1.04 10.44 -21.68
CA LEU A 100 -1.31 10.75 -20.28
C LEU A 100 -2.59 11.54 -20.11
N GLU A 101 -2.85 12.55 -20.97
CA GLU A 101 -4.11 13.29 -20.98
C GLU A 101 -5.30 12.37 -21.22
N ARG A 102 -5.18 11.40 -22.15
CA ARG A 102 -6.27 10.46 -22.41
C ARG A 102 -6.48 9.49 -21.24
N LEU A 103 -5.42 9.02 -20.61
CA LEU A 103 -5.50 8.14 -19.44
C LEU A 103 -6.12 8.86 -18.24
N ASP A 104 -5.76 10.12 -18.00
CA ASP A 104 -6.33 10.94 -16.93
C ASP A 104 -7.84 11.17 -17.12
N ALA A 105 -8.26 11.46 -18.36
CA ALA A 105 -9.68 11.55 -18.70
C ALA A 105 -10.43 10.23 -18.44
N LEU A 106 -9.85 9.09 -18.84
CA LEU A 106 -10.45 7.77 -18.61
C LEU A 106 -10.55 7.42 -17.12
N VAL A 107 -9.53 7.75 -16.32
CA VAL A 107 -9.57 7.55 -14.85
C VAL A 107 -10.68 8.41 -14.25
N SER A 108 -10.78 9.68 -14.65
CA SER A 108 -11.84 10.58 -14.19
C SER A 108 -13.24 10.09 -14.58
N GLU A 109 -13.40 9.53 -15.78
CA GLU A 109 -14.66 8.91 -16.22
C GLU A 109 -15.04 7.72 -15.33
N VAL A 110 -14.09 6.82 -15.03
CA VAL A 110 -14.32 5.65 -14.15
C VAL A 110 -14.62 6.07 -12.71
N GLU A 111 -13.94 7.09 -12.18
CA GLU A 111 -14.19 7.59 -10.82
C GLU A 111 -15.56 8.31 -10.69
N SER A 112 -16.09 8.82 -11.81
CA SER A 112 -17.38 9.52 -11.86
C SER A 112 -18.57 8.59 -12.15
N ASP A 113 -18.32 7.33 -12.54
CA ASP A 113 -19.35 6.32 -12.82
C ASP A 113 -19.59 5.45 -11.56
N PRO A 114 -20.76 5.56 -10.89
CA PRO A 114 -21.02 4.98 -9.57
C PRO A 114 -21.23 3.46 -9.52
#